data_AF-R4Z0Y6-F1
#
_entry.id   AF-R4Z0Y6-F1
#
_cell.length_a   1.000
_cell.length_b   1.000
_cell.length_c   1.000
_cell.angle_alpha   90.00
_cell.angle_beta   90.00
_cell.angle_gamma   90.00
#
_symmetry.space_group_name_H-M   'P 1'
#
loop_
_entity.id
_entity.type
_entity.pdbx_description
1 polymer ?
#
loop_
_entity_poly.entity_id
_entity_poly.type
_entity_poly.pdbx_seq_one_letter_code
_entity_poly.pdbx_strand_id
1 'polypeptide(L)'
;MTHRTAIEQFTDQRPSLDSYWRALILFGRNVASYKFALGQSLLELGAQERELVSLDELAVPFSRHVCRHLRTVDRQGTSQRSKFLDACRAHNAGELREDDLIETTRRLGFQNVIDAFHVLDGVEIDQRFFLDERSNRGGRRLTDQMHRLLEEAERTSLTDETESRW
;
A
#
# COMPACT_ATOMS: atom_id res chain seq x y z
N MET A 1 -26.81 -26.37 4.78
CA MET A 1 -25.37 -26.25 5.05
C MET A 1 -24.93 -24.90 4.52
N THR A 2 -24.52 -23.98 5.38
CA THR A 2 -23.99 -22.69 4.95
C THR A 2 -22.60 -22.92 4.39
N HIS A 3 -22.38 -22.66 3.10
CA HIS A 3 -21.04 -22.73 2.52
C HIS A 3 -20.21 -21.57 3.07
N ARG A 4 -19.06 -21.88 3.66
CA ARG A 4 -18.10 -20.86 4.10
C ARG A 4 -17.43 -20.19 2.90
N THR A 5 -17.24 -18.88 2.97
CA THR A 5 -16.55 -18.11 1.93
C THR A 5 -15.06 -18.49 1.86
N ALA A 6 -14.39 -18.17 0.76
CA ALA A 6 -12.96 -18.42 0.61
C ALA A 6 -12.13 -17.69 1.68
N ILE A 7 -12.56 -16.48 2.06
CA ILE A 7 -11.92 -15.70 3.13
C ILE A 7 -12.10 -16.40 4.47
N GLU A 8 -13.31 -16.84 4.81
CA GLU A 8 -13.56 -17.54 6.09
C GLU A 8 -12.69 -18.79 6.21
N GLN A 9 -12.54 -19.55 5.11
CA GLN A 9 -11.65 -20.71 5.07
C GLN A 9 -10.18 -20.31 5.24
N PHE A 10 -9.75 -19.21 4.61
CA PHE A 10 -8.39 -18.69 4.76
C PHE A 10 -8.13 -18.24 6.20
N THR A 11 -9.01 -17.45 6.81
CA THR A 11 -8.84 -16.95 8.18
C THR A 11 -8.91 -18.06 9.22
N ASP A 12 -9.76 -19.07 9.01
CA ASP A 12 -9.89 -20.23 9.92
C ASP A 12 -8.60 -21.06 10.00
N GLN A 13 -7.80 -21.06 8.94
CA GLN A 13 -6.50 -21.74 8.92
C GLN A 13 -5.42 -21.01 9.73
N ARG A 14 -5.72 -19.82 10.27
CA ARG A 14 -4.78 -18.97 11.02
C ARG A 14 -3.44 -18.80 10.30
N PRO A 15 -3.46 -18.20 9.09
CA PRO A 15 -2.27 -18.07 8.28
C PRO A 15 -1.26 -17.15 8.95
N SER A 16 0.00 -17.28 8.54
CA SER A 16 1.09 -16.43 9.02
C SER A 16 0.93 -14.97 8.55
N LEU A 17 1.66 -14.05 9.18
CA LEU A 17 1.59 -12.62 8.82
C LEU A 17 2.01 -12.36 7.38
N ASP A 18 3.04 -13.06 6.89
CA ASP A 18 3.49 -13.00 5.50
C ASP A 18 2.43 -13.55 4.54
N SER A 19 1.66 -14.56 4.94
CA SER A 19 0.54 -15.07 4.15
C SER A 19 -0.60 -14.06 4.06
N TYR A 20 -0.96 -13.40 5.17
CA TYR A 20 -1.91 -12.28 5.16
C TYR A 20 -1.43 -11.15 4.26
N TRP A 21 -0.16 -10.73 4.41
CA TRP A 21 0.43 -9.67 3.60
C TRP A 21 0.36 -10.01 2.10
N ARG A 22 0.80 -11.21 1.71
CA ARG A 22 0.73 -11.67 0.32
C ARG A 22 -0.70 -11.70 -0.21
N ALA A 23 -1.66 -12.13 0.61
CA ALA A 23 -3.06 -12.15 0.23
C ALA A 23 -3.58 -10.73 -0.02
N LEU A 24 -3.28 -9.76 0.85
CA LEU A 24 -3.63 -8.35 0.63
C LEU A 24 -3.02 -7.86 -0.68
N ILE A 25 -1.72 -8.01 -0.85
CA ILE A 25 -0.98 -7.60 -2.05
C ILE A 25 -1.56 -8.23 -3.31
N LEU A 26 -1.97 -9.50 -3.34
CA LEU A 26 -2.54 -10.12 -4.54
C LEU A 26 -4.01 -9.81 -4.74
N PHE A 27 -4.83 -10.07 -3.72
CA PHE A 27 -6.28 -10.20 -3.85
C PHE A 27 -7.05 -9.06 -3.14
N GLY A 28 -6.34 -8.18 -2.44
CA GLY A 28 -6.93 -7.01 -1.81
C GLY A 28 -7.64 -6.07 -2.80
N ARG A 29 -8.70 -5.42 -2.33
CA ARG A 29 -9.68 -4.64 -3.11
C ARG A 29 -9.11 -3.50 -3.95
N ASN A 30 -7.92 -3.00 -3.61
CA ASN A 30 -7.31 -1.85 -4.27
C ASN A 30 -6.87 -2.14 -5.71
N VAL A 31 -6.84 -1.08 -6.53
CA VAL A 31 -6.14 -1.10 -7.82
C VAL A 31 -4.67 -1.45 -7.58
N ALA A 32 -4.17 -2.41 -8.36
CA ALA A 32 -2.83 -2.97 -8.27
C ALA A 32 -1.75 -1.92 -7.99
N SER A 33 -1.63 -0.90 -8.85
CA SER A 33 -0.57 0.11 -8.76
C SER A 33 -0.54 0.87 -7.43
N TYR A 34 -1.70 1.20 -6.88
CA TYR A 34 -1.77 1.94 -5.62
C TYR A 34 -1.46 1.01 -4.44
N LYS A 35 -1.97 -0.23 -4.50
CA LYS A 35 -1.77 -1.22 -3.43
C LYS A 35 -0.30 -1.62 -3.32
N PHE A 36 0.36 -1.87 -4.44
CA PHE A 36 1.77 -2.23 -4.48
C PHE A 36 2.65 -1.08 -3.99
N ALA A 37 2.40 0.14 -4.47
CA ALA A 37 3.10 1.32 -3.99
C ALA A 37 2.91 1.54 -2.48
N LEU A 38 1.70 1.36 -1.95
CA LEU A 38 1.45 1.48 -0.51
C LEU A 38 2.16 0.37 0.27
N GLY A 39 2.08 -0.89 -0.19
CA GLY A 39 2.76 -2.01 0.44
C GLY A 39 4.27 -1.80 0.54
N GLN A 40 4.91 -1.43 -0.58
CA GLN A 40 6.34 -1.09 -0.63
C GLN A 40 6.69 0.02 0.38
N SER A 41 5.91 1.10 0.36
CA SER A 41 6.14 2.26 1.23
C SER A 41 6.06 1.91 2.71
N LEU A 42 5.09 1.07 3.08
CA LEU A 42 4.91 0.62 4.46
C LEU A 42 6.08 -0.27 4.89
N LEU A 43 6.54 -1.20 4.04
CA LEU A 43 7.71 -2.05 4.33
C LEU A 43 8.98 -1.20 4.53
N GLU A 44 9.18 -0.19 3.69
CA GLU A 44 10.34 0.72 3.78
C GLU A 44 10.30 1.56 5.06
N LEU A 45 9.17 2.16 5.40
CA LEU A 45 9.04 3.00 6.59
C LEU A 45 9.05 2.17 7.88
N GLY A 46 8.45 0.98 7.87
CA GLY A 46 8.50 0.06 9.00
C GLY A 46 9.91 -0.46 9.28
N ALA A 47 10.72 -0.66 8.24
CA ALA A 47 12.13 -1.04 8.39
C ALA A 47 13.01 0.05 9.03
N GLN A 48 12.52 1.29 9.08
CA GLN A 48 13.15 2.40 9.80
C GLN A 48 12.63 2.53 11.24
N GLU A 49 11.95 1.50 11.77
CA GLU A 49 11.38 1.45 13.11
C GLU A 49 10.41 2.63 13.40
N ARG A 50 9.72 3.12 12.36
CA ARG A 50 8.72 4.17 12.52
C ARG A 50 7.46 3.61 13.14
N GLU A 51 7.08 4.10 14.31
CA GLU A 51 5.79 3.76 14.92
C GLU A 51 4.63 4.56 14.32
N LEU A 52 4.83 5.86 14.10
CA LEU A 52 3.84 6.77 13.53
C LEU A 52 4.37 7.36 12.23
N VAL A 53 3.62 7.20 11.16
CA VAL A 53 3.94 7.70 9.82
C VAL A 53 2.91 8.76 9.44
N SER A 54 3.35 10.01 9.29
CA SER A 54 2.51 11.06 8.74
C SER A 54 2.16 10.82 7.27
N LEU A 55 1.14 11.51 6.76
CA LEU A 55 0.80 11.41 5.35
C LEU A 55 1.91 11.95 4.43
N ASP A 56 2.69 12.90 4.95
CA ASP A 56 3.79 13.56 4.25
C ASP A 56 4.96 12.59 4.11
N GLU A 57 5.31 11.91 5.21
CA GLU A 57 6.32 10.86 5.20
C GLU A 57 5.91 9.68 4.32
N LEU A 58 4.63 9.31 4.30
CA LEU A 58 4.13 8.25 3.43
C LEU A 58 4.11 8.66 1.95
N ALA A 59 3.81 9.93 1.65
CA ALA A 59 3.72 10.45 0.28
C ALA A 59 5.04 10.34 -0.48
N VAL A 60 6.17 10.45 0.20
CA VAL A 60 7.51 10.38 -0.40
C VAL A 60 7.77 9.01 -1.05
N PRO A 61 7.85 7.88 -0.31
CA PRO A 61 8.07 6.58 -0.92
C PRO A 61 6.91 6.18 -1.83
N PHE A 62 5.66 6.51 -1.47
CA PHE A 62 4.48 6.13 -2.27
C PHE A 62 4.53 6.71 -3.68
N SER A 63 4.73 8.03 -3.79
CA SER A 63 4.81 8.71 -5.08
C SER A 63 6.02 8.23 -5.90
N ARG A 64 7.16 7.99 -5.24
CA ARG A 64 8.36 7.43 -5.88
C ARG A 64 8.11 6.05 -6.48
N HIS A 65 7.45 5.14 -5.75
CA HIS A 65 7.12 3.81 -6.27
C HIS A 65 6.17 3.90 -7.48
N VAL A 66 5.11 4.73 -7.39
CA VAL A 66 4.18 4.96 -8.51
C VAL A 66 4.91 5.54 -9.72
N CYS A 67 5.76 6.55 -9.52
CA CYS A 67 6.56 7.15 -10.59
C CYS A 67 7.50 6.13 -11.23
N ARG A 68 8.21 5.33 -10.44
CA ARG A 68 9.10 4.27 -10.94
C ARG A 68 8.35 3.31 -11.85
N HIS A 69 7.19 2.82 -11.42
CA HIS A 69 6.41 1.89 -12.22
C HIS A 69 5.82 2.52 -13.49
N LEU A 70 5.35 3.76 -13.43
CA LEU A 70 4.84 4.44 -14.62
C LEU A 70 5.90 4.63 -15.71
N ARG A 71 7.20 4.59 -15.37
CA ARG A 71 8.29 4.58 -16.37
C ARG A 71 8.41 3.25 -17.09
N THR A 72 8.09 2.13 -16.44
CA THR A 72 8.22 0.79 -17.01
C THR A 72 6.95 0.32 -17.69
N VAL A 73 5.80 0.66 -17.11
CA VAL A 73 4.48 0.28 -17.58
C VAL A 73 3.53 1.47 -17.42
N ASP A 74 3.39 2.26 -18.49
CA ASP A 74 2.37 3.33 -18.58
C ASP A 74 1.00 2.77 -18.99
N ARG A 75 0.65 1.54 -18.57
CA ARG A 75 -0.63 0.95 -18.93
C ARG A 75 -1.75 1.50 -18.05
N GLN A 76 -2.51 2.36 -18.70
CA GLN A 76 -3.82 2.89 -18.33
C GLN A 76 -4.64 1.92 -17.48
N GLY A 77 -4.70 2.18 -16.17
CA GLY A 77 -5.82 1.75 -15.35
C GLY A 77 -7.10 2.43 -15.83
N THR A 78 -8.24 1.78 -15.59
CA THR A 78 -9.62 2.09 -16.04
C THR A 78 -10.15 3.52 -15.79
N SER A 79 -9.36 4.38 -15.15
CA SER A 79 -9.63 5.81 -15.03
C SER A 79 -8.80 6.58 -16.05
N GLN A 80 -9.42 6.97 -17.16
CA GLN A 80 -8.82 7.84 -18.18
C GLN A 80 -8.38 9.23 -17.64
N ARG A 81 -8.50 9.52 -16.33
CA ARG A 81 -8.39 10.88 -15.75
C ARG A 81 -7.87 10.93 -14.30
N SER A 82 -6.95 10.05 -13.90
CA SER A 82 -6.37 10.17 -12.55
C SER A 82 -5.37 11.32 -12.49
N LYS A 83 -5.80 12.46 -11.92
CA LYS A 83 -4.94 13.65 -11.70
C LYS A 83 -3.65 13.33 -10.93
N PHE A 84 -3.68 12.35 -10.04
CA PHE A 84 -2.50 11.89 -9.32
C PHE A 84 -1.50 11.18 -10.25
N LEU A 85 -1.99 10.28 -11.12
CA LEU A 85 -1.11 9.62 -12.09
C LEU A 85 -0.56 10.62 -13.10
N ASP A 86 -1.35 11.62 -13.50
CA ASP A 86 -0.88 12.70 -14.39
C ASP A 86 0.24 13.52 -13.73
N ALA A 87 0.13 13.84 -12.44
CA ALA A 87 1.21 14.49 -11.68
C ALA A 87 2.47 13.62 -11.61
N CYS A 88 2.32 12.30 -11.41
CA CYS A 88 3.46 11.37 -11.44
C CYS A 88 4.15 11.34 -12.82
N ARG A 89 3.36 11.38 -13.91
CA ARG A 89 3.90 11.45 -15.28
C ARG A 89 4.63 12.76 -15.55
N ALA A 90 4.03 13.89 -15.15
CA ALA A 90 4.66 15.21 -15.26
C ALA A 90 5.99 15.25 -14.48
N HIS A 91 6.02 14.70 -13.27
CA HIS A 91 7.26 14.58 -12.50
C HIS A 91 8.30 13.71 -13.22
N ASN A 92 7.90 12.57 -13.78
CA ASN A 92 8.78 11.71 -14.57
C ASN A 92 9.34 12.40 -15.82
N ALA A 93 8.58 13.32 -16.42
CA ALA A 93 9.01 14.14 -17.55
C ALA A 93 9.88 15.36 -17.13
N GLY A 94 10.06 15.60 -15.82
CA GLY A 94 10.78 16.77 -15.30
C GLY A 94 9.96 18.06 -15.30
N GLU A 95 8.65 17.96 -15.48
CA GLU A 95 7.71 19.09 -15.59
C GLU A 95 7.07 19.48 -14.24
N LEU A 96 7.19 18.61 -13.23
CA LEU A 96 6.68 18.84 -11.87
C LEU A 96 7.78 18.63 -10.83
N ARG A 97 7.93 19.57 -9.90
CA ARG A 97 8.91 19.45 -8.81
C ARG A 97 8.50 18.35 -7.83
N GLU A 98 9.48 17.82 -7.11
CA GLU A 98 9.25 16.79 -6.09
C GLU A 98 8.31 17.28 -4.97
N ASP A 99 8.49 18.52 -4.49
CA ASP A 99 7.61 19.12 -3.47
C ASP A 99 6.13 19.15 -3.92
N ASP A 100 5.89 19.55 -5.18
CA ASP A 100 4.55 19.63 -5.76
C ASP A 100 3.94 18.23 -5.98
N LEU A 101 4.78 17.24 -6.32
CA LEU A 101 4.36 15.83 -6.41
C LEU A 101 3.95 15.32 -5.03
N ILE A 102 4.74 15.58 -3.99
CA ILE A 102 4.43 15.17 -2.62
C ILE A 102 3.12 15.82 -2.15
N GLU A 103 2.91 17.12 -2.37
CA GLU A 103 1.65 17.79 -2.05
C GLU A 103 0.47 17.13 -2.78
N THR A 104 0.60 16.90 -4.09
CA THR A 104 -0.45 16.27 -4.89
C THR A 104 -0.76 14.85 -4.38
N THR A 105 0.28 14.11 -4.02
CA THR A 105 0.17 12.75 -3.46
C THR A 105 -0.60 12.74 -2.16
N ARG A 106 -0.30 13.66 -1.23
CA ARG A 106 -1.06 13.80 0.02
C ARG A 106 -2.54 14.03 -0.22
N ARG A 107 -2.88 14.88 -1.19
CA ARG A 107 -4.26 15.29 -1.48
C ARG A 107 -5.05 14.22 -2.24
N LEU A 108 -4.40 13.50 -3.15
CA LEU A 108 -5.09 12.68 -4.15
C LEU A 108 -4.63 11.21 -4.16
N GLY A 109 -3.41 10.91 -3.75
CA GLY A 109 -2.80 9.58 -3.84
C GLY A 109 -3.44 8.55 -2.91
N PHE A 110 -4.04 9.01 -1.80
CA PHE A 110 -4.48 8.13 -0.71
C PHE A 110 -6.00 7.93 -0.59
N GLN A 111 -6.81 8.56 -1.46
CA GLN A 111 -8.27 8.67 -1.30
C GLN A 111 -8.99 7.35 -1.02
N ASN A 112 -8.55 6.25 -1.66
CA ASN A 112 -9.18 4.93 -1.50
C ASN A 112 -8.23 3.89 -0.91
N VAL A 113 -6.92 4.03 -1.15
CA VAL A 113 -5.97 2.92 -0.94
C VAL A 113 -5.80 2.56 0.54
N ILE A 114 -5.82 3.56 1.42
CA ILE A 114 -5.66 3.37 2.86
C ILE A 114 -6.87 2.64 3.43
N ASP A 115 -8.07 3.13 3.14
CA ASP A 115 -9.33 2.58 3.66
C ASP A 115 -9.59 1.17 3.13
N ALA A 116 -9.19 0.87 1.89
CA ALA A 116 -9.39 -0.44 1.27
C ALA A 116 -8.21 -1.42 1.43
N PHE A 117 -7.10 -1.02 2.07
CA PHE A 117 -5.89 -1.86 2.11
C PHE A 117 -6.12 -3.19 2.78
N HIS A 118 -6.84 -3.21 3.90
CA HIS A 118 -7.12 -4.40 4.71
C HIS A 118 -8.42 -5.12 4.32
N VAL A 119 -8.90 -4.91 3.08
CA VAL A 119 -10.12 -5.54 2.57
C VAL A 119 -9.76 -6.63 1.56
N LEU A 120 -10.06 -7.88 1.90
CA LEU A 120 -9.97 -9.06 1.01
C LEU A 120 -11.37 -9.47 0.60
N ASP A 121 -11.63 -9.63 -0.70
CA ASP A 121 -12.90 -10.16 -1.24
C ASP A 121 -14.16 -9.57 -0.54
N GLY A 122 -14.12 -8.26 -0.31
CA GLY A 122 -15.21 -7.48 0.29
C GLY A 122 -15.28 -7.49 1.82
N VAL A 123 -14.47 -8.30 2.51
CA VAL A 123 -14.41 -8.41 3.97
C VAL A 123 -13.14 -7.75 4.50
N GLU A 124 -13.32 -6.96 5.55
CA GLU A 124 -12.20 -6.38 6.28
C GLU A 124 -11.57 -7.42 7.22
N ILE A 125 -10.26 -7.59 7.14
CA ILE A 125 -9.55 -8.58 7.96
C ILE A 125 -9.16 -8.00 9.33
N ASP A 126 -9.12 -8.87 10.34
CA ASP A 126 -8.70 -8.50 11.70
C ASP A 126 -7.20 -8.17 11.77
N GLN A 127 -6.40 -8.80 10.90
CA GLN A 127 -4.96 -8.65 10.88
C GLN A 127 -4.54 -7.35 10.20
N ARG A 128 -4.33 -6.29 10.99
CA ARG A 128 -3.95 -4.96 10.48
C ARG A 128 -2.46 -4.67 10.62
N PHE A 129 -1.87 -4.12 9.57
CA PHE A 129 -0.46 -3.71 9.50
C PHE A 129 -0.26 -2.21 9.81
N PHE A 130 -1.32 -1.42 9.68
CA PHE A 130 -1.36 -0.05 10.17
C PHE A 130 -2.77 0.31 10.64
N LEU A 131 -2.86 1.35 11.46
CA LEU A 131 -4.11 1.96 11.90
C LEU A 131 -4.18 3.40 11.37
N ASP A 132 -5.28 3.77 10.72
CA ASP A 132 -5.49 5.16 10.30
C ASP A 132 -5.93 5.99 11.50
N GLU A 133 -5.00 6.76 12.06
CA GLU A 133 -5.22 7.67 13.19
C GLU A 133 -5.24 9.14 12.73
N ARG A 134 -5.61 9.41 11.46
CA ARG A 134 -5.66 10.77 10.87
C ARG A 134 -6.41 11.78 11.72
N SER A 135 -7.50 11.39 12.37
CA SER A 135 -8.33 12.27 13.19
C SER A 135 -7.76 12.54 14.59
N ASN A 136 -6.89 11.65 15.09
CA ASN A 136 -6.47 11.66 16.50
C ASN A 136 -5.00 12.04 16.66
N ARG A 137 -4.13 11.59 15.74
CA ARG A 137 -2.68 11.76 15.80
C ARG A 137 -2.07 12.29 14.50
N GLY A 138 -2.88 12.55 13.48
CA GLY A 138 -2.42 13.11 12.21
C GLY A 138 -1.60 12.15 11.32
N GLY A 139 -1.61 10.85 11.62
CA GLY A 139 -0.78 9.86 10.93
C GLY A 139 -1.37 8.46 10.94
N ARG A 140 -0.60 7.51 10.40
CA ARG A 140 -0.88 6.08 10.39
C ARG A 140 0.10 5.43 11.34
N ARG A 141 -0.42 4.72 12.34
CA ARG A 141 0.41 3.98 13.27
C ARG A 141 0.71 2.61 12.70
N LEU A 142 1.97 2.28 12.49
CA LEU A 142 2.37 0.92 12.15
C LEU A 142 2.13 0.04 13.37
N THR A 143 1.57 -1.16 13.15
CA THR A 143 1.21 -2.06 14.24
C THR A 143 2.36 -3.00 14.55
N ASP A 144 2.32 -3.64 15.73
CA ASP A 144 3.23 -4.74 16.08
C ASP A 144 3.23 -5.85 15.02
N GLN A 145 2.13 -5.99 14.28
CA GLN A 145 1.97 -6.97 13.20
C GLN A 145 2.85 -6.63 12.00
N MET A 146 3.02 -5.33 11.72
CA MET A 146 3.96 -4.88 10.71
C MET A 146 5.40 -5.09 11.16
N HIS A 147 5.73 -4.77 12.40
CA HIS A 147 7.08 -5.00 12.92
C HIS A 147 7.43 -6.49 12.95
N ARG A 148 6.51 -7.35 13.43
CA ARG A 148 6.68 -8.81 13.37
C ARG A 148 6.77 -9.34 11.94
N LEU A 149 5.98 -8.84 11.01
CA LEU A 149 6.11 -9.21 9.59
C LEU A 149 7.53 -8.94 9.08
N LEU A 150 8.11 -7.80 9.43
CA LEU A 150 9.45 -7.41 9.01
C LEU A 150 10.57 -8.22 9.67
N GLU A 151 10.33 -8.74 10.88
CA GLU A 151 11.24 -9.63 11.60
C GLU A 151 11.15 -11.08 11.12
N GLU A 152 9.93 -11.59 10.90
CA GLU A 152 9.64 -12.98 10.54
C GLU A 152 9.90 -13.27 9.06
N ALA A 153 9.70 -12.29 8.19
CA ALA A 153 9.91 -12.44 6.75
C ALA A 153 11.32 -12.04 6.33
N GLU A 154 11.84 -12.71 5.30
CA GLU A 154 12.96 -12.15 4.54
C GLU A 154 12.47 -10.87 3.83
N ARG A 155 12.72 -9.70 4.45
CA ARG A 155 12.24 -8.41 3.95
C ARG A 155 12.50 -8.21 2.45
N THR A 156 13.71 -8.54 2.00
CA THR A 156 14.09 -8.48 0.58
C THR A 156 13.14 -9.33 -0.27
N SER A 157 12.79 -10.53 0.19
CA SER A 157 11.81 -11.39 -0.49
C SER A 157 10.43 -10.74 -0.60
N LEU A 158 9.91 -10.11 0.47
CA LEU A 158 8.59 -9.43 0.41
C LEU A 158 8.62 -8.21 -0.50
N THR A 159 9.70 -7.42 -0.47
CA THR A 159 9.86 -6.24 -1.33
C THR A 159 9.96 -6.68 -2.79
N ASP A 160 10.81 -7.65 -3.11
CA ASP A 160 11.01 -8.16 -4.47
C ASP A 160 9.75 -8.85 -5.01
N GLU A 161 9.06 -9.61 -4.17
CA GLU A 161 7.78 -10.23 -4.50
C GLU A 161 6.70 -9.18 -4.78
N THR A 162 6.65 -8.11 -3.98
CA THR A 162 5.70 -7.01 -4.23
C THR A 162 5.99 -6.32 -5.55
N GLU A 163 7.25 -6.08 -5.90
CA GLU A 163 7.62 -5.52 -7.20
C GLU A 163 7.32 -6.45 -8.37
N SER A 164 7.62 -7.74 -8.23
CA SER A 164 7.44 -8.73 -9.29
C SER A 164 5.97 -8.96 -9.65
N ARG A 165 5.05 -8.53 -8.79
CA ARG A 165 3.59 -8.66 -8.96
C ARG A 165 2.94 -7.44 -9.63
N TRP A 166 3.72 -6.39 -9.86
CA TRP A 166 3.26 -5.16 -10.50
C TRP A 166 3.22 -5.32 -12.03
#